data_AF-A0A2W4QPT6-F1
#
_entry.id   AF-A0A2W4QPT6-F1
#
_cell.length_a   1.000
_cell.length_b   1.000
_cell.length_c   1.000
_cell.angle_alpha   90.00
_cell.angle_beta   90.00
_cell.angle_gamma   90.00
#
_symmetry.space_group_name_H-M   'P 1'
#
loop_
_entity.id
_entity.type
_entity.pdbx_description
1 polymer ?
#
loop_
_entity_poly.entity_id
_entity_poly.type
_entity_poly.pdbx_seq_one_letter_code
_entity_poly.pdbx_strand_id
1 'polypeptide(L)'
;MRRGPAVLLLICLLFGAAYGAWRAASFGYGRLAAFTPVAARAERPGVGSPPLADRVLLVIVDGLTADRVYRLPSLDWLRRRGAHYRLNADGAPGDAGWTAALLTGTPPTHAGFLPGPDGGLAGLDSLIQAAARSQVPAGGTGGAALAALAGGALSPWHEGDTFVELEEALYGMLEPGGPRLILAEIGDLASGEVSDAALADLDLRLVALFDRIDWRTTAVVVAGTPGGSVAGQAAPPLILAGAGVIPGSGGEAAVYDVAPTVAALAGLPAPVSPRGKPIVSALAAQGRPLDALTQVHLQSRRAWAAAALAAYGSPAELPPAPATAADGAGYLERLEQQVGAAREAWLKAGALARLPYVGPALLALALYLLFVYRSPFGAAALRAHLTYLAAFHALFFAVGGEYGPGAAGLGGPWSLAALRYAPAAAVGGLAAALVAGFGVSRRDYRKSRYVAAAGLHTALSCAALLSLPVGALVLLVGWEFPEALPPAALWVWFFLTALQVMVLGALGPVWAAVTVHAARYARNRWPLPEVGDPEVNADRVVRLRALRRARKHRR
;
A
#
# COMPACT_ATOMS: atom_id res chain seq x y z
N MET A 1 35.98 -14.82 33.66
CA MET A 1 35.75 -13.59 32.87
C MET A 1 34.65 -12.73 33.49
N ARG A 2 34.93 -11.45 33.77
CA ARG A 2 33.92 -10.47 34.19
C ARG A 2 32.93 -10.33 33.02
N ARG A 3 31.64 -10.64 33.24
CA ARG A 3 30.60 -10.65 32.18
C ARG A 3 29.87 -9.32 32.01
N GLY A 4 30.28 -8.27 32.74
CA GLY A 4 29.80 -6.89 32.52
C GLY A 4 30.00 -6.40 31.09
N PRO A 5 31.19 -6.60 30.49
CA PRO A 5 31.44 -6.27 29.08
C PRO A 5 30.49 -6.94 28.09
N ALA A 6 30.06 -8.18 28.36
CA ALA A 6 29.14 -8.90 27.48
C ALA A 6 27.72 -8.30 27.50
N VAL A 7 27.22 -7.91 28.67
CA VAL A 7 25.93 -7.23 28.80
C VAL A 7 25.97 -5.87 28.09
N LEU A 8 27.06 -5.11 28.28
CA LEU A 8 27.25 -3.83 27.60
C LEU A 8 27.30 -4.01 26.08
N LEU A 9 28.04 -5.00 25.59
CA LEU A 9 28.12 -5.31 24.16
C LEU A 9 26.72 -5.61 23.56
N LEU A 10 25.89 -6.40 24.24
CA LEU A 10 24.53 -6.68 23.77
C LEU A 10 23.66 -5.43 23.71
N ILE A 11 23.78 -4.54 24.70
CA ILE A 11 23.08 -3.24 24.69
C ILE A 11 23.55 -2.39 23.51
N CYS A 12 24.86 -2.32 23.26
CA CYS A 12 25.41 -1.60 22.11
C CYS A 12 24.93 -2.19 20.77
N LEU A 13 24.87 -3.52 20.65
CA LEU A 13 24.34 -4.19 19.45
C LEU A 13 22.86 -3.89 19.23
N LEU A 14 22.05 -3.84 20.29
CA LEU A 14 20.64 -3.47 20.22
C LEU A 14 20.46 -2.00 19.81
N PHE A 15 21.24 -1.07 20.37
CA PHE A 15 21.22 0.33 19.92
C PHE A 15 21.70 0.47 18.47
N GLY A 16 22.73 -0.27 18.08
CA GLY A 16 23.19 -0.33 16.69
C GLY A 16 22.11 -0.84 15.74
N ALA A 17 21.38 -1.89 16.13
CA ALA A 17 20.23 -2.41 15.38
C ALA A 17 19.10 -1.36 15.28
N ALA A 18 18.82 -0.64 16.36
CA ALA A 18 17.79 0.40 16.35
C ALA A 18 18.15 1.57 15.43
N TYR A 19 19.38 2.07 15.52
CA TYR A 19 19.89 3.12 14.65
C TYR A 19 19.91 2.67 13.19
N GLY A 20 20.38 1.45 12.93
CA GLY A 20 20.38 0.84 11.60
C GLY A 20 18.98 0.74 11.00
N ALA A 21 17.99 0.30 11.78
CA ALA A 21 16.60 0.20 11.35
C ALA A 21 15.98 1.58 11.05
N TRP A 22 16.22 2.60 11.90
CA TRP A 22 15.78 3.97 11.64
C TRP A 22 16.39 4.55 10.35
N ARG A 23 17.71 4.36 10.15
CA ARG A 23 18.41 4.81 8.94
C ARG A 23 17.91 4.09 7.69
N ALA A 24 17.72 2.78 7.78
CA ALA A 24 17.16 1.94 6.73
C ALA A 24 15.75 2.39 6.32
N ALA A 25 14.87 2.65 7.30
CA ALA A 25 13.54 3.18 7.05
C ALA A 25 13.60 4.57 6.41
N SER A 26 14.38 5.50 6.97
CA SER A 26 14.50 6.86 6.42
C SER A 26 15.00 6.86 4.98
N PHE A 27 16.05 6.08 4.71
CA PHE A 27 16.62 5.96 3.37
C PHE A 27 15.66 5.28 2.40
N GLY A 28 15.04 4.17 2.82
CA GLY A 28 14.04 3.47 2.02
C GLY A 28 12.86 4.37 1.67
N TYR A 29 12.35 5.16 2.62
CA TYR A 29 11.29 6.12 2.38
C TYR A 29 11.70 7.19 1.35
N GLY A 30 12.90 7.77 1.51
CA GLY A 30 13.42 8.74 0.54
C GLY A 30 13.58 8.17 -0.86
N ARG A 31 14.03 6.91 -0.99
CA ARG A 31 14.13 6.21 -2.27
C ARG A 31 12.78 5.89 -2.88
N LEU A 32 11.80 5.51 -2.07
CA LEU A 32 10.43 5.30 -2.53
C LEU A 32 9.82 6.62 -3.02
N ALA A 33 9.94 7.70 -2.25
CA ALA A 33 9.42 9.02 -2.64
C ALA A 33 10.08 9.56 -3.92
N ALA A 34 11.37 9.25 -4.15
CA ALA A 34 12.09 9.61 -5.36
C ALA A 34 11.93 8.60 -6.51
N PHE A 35 11.15 7.53 -6.35
CA PHE A 35 11.02 6.48 -7.36
C PHE A 35 10.26 7.00 -8.57
N THR A 36 10.92 7.00 -9.73
CA THR A 36 10.28 7.29 -11.01
C THR A 36 9.90 5.99 -11.70
N PRO A 37 8.61 5.73 -11.96
CA PRO A 37 8.17 4.50 -12.59
C PRO A 37 8.65 4.39 -14.03
N VAL A 38 8.80 3.15 -14.50
CA VAL A 38 9.13 2.84 -15.91
C VAL A 38 8.15 3.48 -16.89
N ALA A 39 6.87 3.54 -16.52
CA ALA A 39 5.83 4.18 -17.34
C ALA A 39 6.16 5.66 -17.63
N ALA A 40 6.86 6.35 -16.72
CA ALA A 40 7.27 7.72 -16.93
C ALA A 40 8.41 7.90 -17.95
N ARG A 41 9.16 6.83 -18.24
CA ARG A 41 10.23 6.82 -19.24
C ARG A 41 9.76 6.29 -20.60
N ALA A 42 8.54 5.79 -20.67
CA ALA A 42 8.00 5.22 -21.89
C ALA A 42 7.70 6.31 -22.93
N GLU A 43 7.93 5.97 -24.20
CA GLU A 43 7.51 6.82 -25.31
C GLU A 43 6.00 6.98 -25.28
N ARG A 44 5.53 8.22 -25.44
CA ARG A 44 4.11 8.54 -25.35
C ARG A 44 3.54 8.62 -26.77
N PRO A 45 2.58 7.76 -27.15
CA PRO A 45 1.94 7.86 -28.45
C PRO A 45 1.32 9.24 -28.65
N GLY A 46 1.54 9.83 -29.83
CA GLY A 46 0.99 11.14 -30.19
C GLY A 46 -0.34 11.07 -30.95
N VAL A 47 -0.67 9.91 -31.52
CA VAL A 47 -1.84 9.72 -32.40
C VAL A 47 -2.92 8.92 -31.68
N GLY A 48 -4.13 9.48 -31.62
CA GLY A 48 -5.33 8.82 -31.10
C GLY A 48 -6.14 8.08 -32.15
N SER A 49 -7.21 7.41 -31.74
CA SER A 49 -8.20 6.87 -32.67
C SER A 49 -9.11 7.97 -33.20
N PRO A 50 -9.89 7.74 -34.28
CA PRO A 50 -11.04 8.59 -34.56
C PRO A 50 -11.93 8.70 -33.32
N PRO A 51 -12.41 9.90 -32.97
CA PRO A 51 -13.28 10.08 -31.81
C PRO A 51 -14.61 9.37 -32.02
N LEU A 52 -15.16 8.79 -30.95
CA LEU A 52 -16.50 8.22 -30.92
C LEU A 52 -17.56 9.23 -30.44
N ALA A 53 -17.11 10.31 -29.81
CA ALA A 53 -17.92 11.43 -29.39
C ALA A 53 -17.19 12.75 -29.69
N ASP A 54 -17.94 13.81 -30.00
CA ASP A 54 -17.36 15.13 -30.27
C ASP A 54 -16.82 15.76 -28.98
N ARG A 55 -17.52 15.49 -27.87
CA ARG A 55 -17.19 15.94 -26.52
C ARG A 55 -17.32 14.79 -25.51
N VAL A 56 -16.44 14.76 -24.51
CA VAL A 56 -16.48 13.80 -23.41
C VAL A 56 -16.42 14.53 -22.08
N LEU A 57 -17.38 14.25 -21.20
CA LEU A 57 -17.43 14.71 -19.82
C LEU A 57 -17.15 13.54 -18.88
N LEU A 58 -16.02 13.56 -18.19
CA LEU A 58 -15.70 12.63 -17.11
C LEU A 58 -15.99 13.29 -15.76
N VAL A 59 -16.94 12.73 -15.02
CA VAL A 59 -17.35 13.15 -13.68
C VAL A 59 -16.88 12.11 -12.67
N ILE A 60 -16.00 12.51 -11.76
CA ILE A 60 -15.51 11.72 -10.64
C ILE A 60 -16.29 12.18 -9.40
N VAL A 61 -17.01 11.27 -8.76
CA VAL A 61 -17.79 11.58 -7.55
C VAL A 61 -17.19 10.84 -6.37
N ASP A 62 -16.58 11.59 -5.46
CA ASP A 62 -15.90 10.99 -4.33
C ASP A 62 -16.86 10.37 -3.35
N GLY A 63 -16.58 9.13 -2.93
CA GLY A 63 -17.48 8.37 -2.06
C GLY A 63 -18.74 7.83 -2.73
N LEU A 64 -18.90 7.94 -4.05
CA LEU A 64 -20.02 7.33 -4.74
C LEU A 64 -19.84 5.79 -4.81
N THR A 65 -20.66 5.06 -4.07
CA THR A 65 -20.69 3.59 -4.06
C THR A 65 -21.85 3.04 -4.90
N ALA A 66 -21.77 1.78 -5.34
CA ALA A 66 -22.80 1.19 -6.19
C ALA A 66 -24.20 1.15 -5.55
N ASP A 67 -24.32 1.05 -4.22
CA ASP A 67 -25.59 1.12 -3.51
C ASP A 67 -26.20 2.54 -3.53
N ARG A 68 -25.36 3.58 -3.46
CA ARG A 68 -25.79 4.99 -3.52
C ARG A 68 -26.34 5.36 -4.89
N VAL A 69 -25.86 4.73 -5.98
CA VAL A 69 -26.39 4.95 -7.34
C VAL A 69 -27.89 4.67 -7.43
N TYR A 70 -28.38 3.61 -6.77
CA TYR A 70 -29.82 3.28 -6.81
C TYR A 70 -30.70 4.29 -6.06
N ARG A 71 -30.08 5.16 -5.26
CA ARG A 71 -30.75 6.23 -4.50
C ARG A 71 -30.71 7.57 -5.24
N LEU A 72 -30.03 7.63 -6.38
CA LEU A 72 -29.88 8.80 -7.25
C LEU A 72 -30.64 8.53 -8.57
N PRO A 73 -31.92 8.91 -8.67
CA PRO A 73 -32.73 8.71 -9.87
C PRO A 73 -32.06 9.13 -11.19
N SER A 74 -31.30 10.22 -11.19
CA SER A 74 -30.55 10.70 -12.36
C SER A 74 -29.49 9.70 -12.83
N LEU A 75 -28.74 9.11 -11.90
CA LEU A 75 -27.73 8.10 -12.21
C LEU A 75 -28.36 6.75 -12.56
N ASP A 76 -29.47 6.35 -11.92
CA ASP A 76 -30.20 5.14 -12.34
C ASP A 76 -30.78 5.31 -13.76
N TRP A 77 -31.24 6.51 -14.12
CA TRP A 77 -31.67 6.83 -15.48
C TRP A 77 -30.53 6.67 -16.48
N LEU A 78 -29.34 7.24 -16.19
CA LEU A 78 -28.16 7.05 -17.04
C LEU A 78 -27.77 5.58 -17.17
N ARG A 79 -27.76 4.85 -16.05
CA ARG A 79 -27.44 3.43 -15.99
C ARG A 79 -28.33 2.60 -16.91
N ARG A 80 -29.63 2.91 -16.97
CA ARG A 80 -30.60 2.21 -17.84
C ARG A 80 -30.45 2.55 -19.32
N ARG A 81 -29.99 3.76 -19.64
CA ARG A 81 -29.80 4.24 -21.03
C ARG A 81 -28.38 4.08 -21.56
N GLY A 82 -27.46 3.65 -20.71
CA GLY A 82 -26.04 3.56 -21.02
C GLY A 82 -25.45 2.21 -20.64
N ALA A 83 -24.16 2.22 -20.35
CA ALA A 83 -23.39 1.09 -19.86
C ALA A 83 -23.09 1.26 -18.36
N HIS A 84 -23.02 0.16 -17.62
CA HIS A 84 -22.75 0.22 -16.18
C HIS A 84 -21.83 -0.89 -15.69
N TYR A 85 -20.79 -0.52 -14.96
CA TYR A 85 -19.81 -1.44 -14.42
C TYR A 85 -19.58 -1.20 -12.94
N ARG A 86 -19.14 -2.24 -12.25
CA ARG A 86 -18.55 -2.12 -10.92
C ARG A 86 -17.05 -2.03 -11.08
N LEU A 87 -16.45 -1.00 -10.49
CA LEU A 87 -15.02 -0.79 -10.51
C LEU A 87 -14.36 -1.63 -9.43
N ASN A 88 -13.47 -2.52 -9.84
CA ASN A 88 -12.48 -3.11 -8.94
C ASN A 88 -11.17 -2.31 -9.00
N ALA A 89 -10.46 -2.32 -7.90
CA ALA A 89 -9.21 -1.61 -7.77
C ALA A 89 -8.13 -2.50 -7.17
N ASP A 90 -8.01 -3.70 -7.71
CA ASP A 90 -6.99 -4.67 -7.29
C ASP A 90 -5.61 -3.98 -7.24
N GLY A 91 -5.16 -3.71 -6.01
CA GLY A 91 -3.88 -3.06 -5.72
C GLY A 91 -3.87 -1.51 -5.72
N ALA A 92 -5.01 -0.81 -5.73
CA ALA A 92 -5.05 0.64 -5.53
C ALA A 92 -4.99 1.02 -4.02
N PRO A 93 -4.14 1.98 -3.62
CA PRO A 93 -3.96 2.42 -2.26
C PRO A 93 -4.84 3.63 -1.93
N GLY A 94 -5.92 3.44 -1.17
CA GLY A 94 -6.73 4.52 -0.57
C GLY A 94 -7.32 5.53 -1.56
N ASP A 95 -8.03 6.54 -1.05
CA ASP A 95 -8.91 7.42 -1.84
C ASP A 95 -8.14 8.32 -2.82
N ALA A 96 -7.06 8.98 -2.38
CA ALA A 96 -6.24 9.86 -3.24
C ALA A 96 -5.55 9.13 -4.42
N GLY A 97 -5.47 7.80 -4.37
CA GLY A 97 -4.94 6.99 -5.48
C GLY A 97 -5.95 6.77 -6.62
N TRP A 98 -7.26 6.96 -6.37
CA TRP A 98 -8.30 6.64 -7.35
C TRP A 98 -8.36 7.64 -8.49
N THR A 99 -8.38 8.95 -8.22
CA THR A 99 -8.39 9.99 -9.26
C THR A 99 -7.18 9.80 -10.19
N ALA A 100 -6.00 9.56 -9.62
CA ALA A 100 -4.81 9.24 -10.40
C ALA A 100 -4.96 7.96 -11.24
N ALA A 101 -5.49 6.88 -10.67
CA ALA A 101 -5.71 5.62 -11.39
C ALA A 101 -6.74 5.75 -12.52
N LEU A 102 -7.82 6.51 -12.29
CA LEU A 102 -8.87 6.81 -13.27
C LEU A 102 -8.32 7.60 -14.47
N LEU A 103 -7.41 8.55 -14.22
CA LEU A 103 -6.86 9.43 -15.27
C LEU A 103 -5.63 8.86 -15.99
N THR A 104 -4.87 7.97 -15.36
CA THR A 104 -3.66 7.36 -15.95
C THR A 104 -3.87 5.93 -16.44
N GLY A 105 -4.93 5.28 -15.97
CA GLY A 105 -5.14 3.85 -16.15
C GLY A 105 -4.06 2.99 -15.50
N THR A 106 -3.24 3.54 -14.59
CA THR A 106 -2.04 2.86 -14.08
C THR A 106 -2.22 2.45 -12.61
N PRO A 107 -1.96 1.17 -12.26
CA PRO A 107 -1.98 0.69 -10.88
C PRO A 107 -0.85 1.34 -10.08
N PRO A 108 -1.03 1.63 -8.79
CA PRO A 108 -0.03 2.39 -8.03
C PRO A 108 1.30 1.67 -7.82
N THR A 109 1.32 0.34 -7.93
CA THR A 109 2.58 -0.43 -8.03
C THR A 109 3.47 -0.03 -9.22
N HIS A 110 2.88 0.59 -10.25
CA HIS A 110 3.54 1.05 -11.47
C HIS A 110 3.38 2.55 -11.71
N ALA A 111 2.48 3.23 -10.99
CA ALA A 111 2.32 4.69 -11.00
C ALA A 111 3.47 5.37 -10.23
N GLY A 112 4.24 4.58 -9.48
CA GLY A 112 5.22 5.06 -8.54
C GLY A 112 4.59 5.34 -7.17
N PHE A 113 5.44 5.77 -6.24
CA PHE A 113 5.00 6.20 -4.93
C PHE A 113 4.32 7.56 -5.10
N LEU A 114 3.01 7.66 -4.88
CA LEU A 114 2.31 8.94 -4.84
C LEU A 114 2.73 9.66 -3.55
N PRO A 115 3.57 10.71 -3.62
CA PRO A 115 4.11 11.32 -2.42
C PRO A 115 3.12 12.34 -1.87
N GLY A 116 2.19 11.92 -1.01
CA GLY A 116 1.33 12.84 -0.24
C GLY A 116 0.53 13.85 -1.10
N PRO A 117 -0.13 14.83 -0.44
CA PRO A 117 -1.01 15.79 -1.10
C PRO A 117 -0.32 16.75 -2.08
N ASP A 118 1.00 16.95 -1.95
CA ASP A 118 1.79 17.84 -2.83
C ASP A 118 2.44 17.10 -4.01
N GLY A 119 2.28 15.77 -4.07
CA GLY A 119 2.95 14.90 -5.00
C GLY A 119 2.23 14.77 -6.33
N GLY A 120 2.49 15.70 -7.25
CA GLY A 120 2.02 15.57 -8.63
C GLY A 120 2.43 14.23 -9.26
N LEU A 121 1.69 13.79 -10.28
CA LEU A 121 1.99 12.60 -11.11
C LEU A 121 3.21 12.80 -12.01
N ALA A 122 4.31 13.30 -11.44
CA ALA A 122 5.50 13.70 -12.18
C ALA A 122 6.00 12.53 -13.04
N GLY A 123 5.81 12.69 -14.35
CA GLY A 123 6.25 11.74 -15.37
C GLY A 123 5.21 10.72 -15.83
N LEU A 124 4.12 10.44 -15.09
CA LEU A 124 3.09 9.52 -15.59
C LEU A 124 2.29 10.15 -16.72
N ASP A 125 1.96 9.32 -17.71
CA ASP A 125 1.04 9.70 -18.76
C ASP A 125 -0.41 9.63 -18.28
N SER A 126 -1.22 10.63 -18.60
CA SER A 126 -2.61 10.77 -18.17
C SER A 126 -3.49 11.27 -19.30
N LEU A 127 -4.81 11.22 -19.13
CA LEU A 127 -5.77 11.82 -20.06
C LEU A 127 -5.50 13.31 -20.33
N ILE A 128 -5.08 14.05 -19.30
CA ILE A 128 -4.76 15.47 -19.38
C ILE A 128 -3.55 15.67 -20.31
N GLN A 129 -2.50 14.86 -20.11
CA GLN A 129 -1.31 14.92 -20.95
C GLN A 129 -1.59 14.40 -22.37
N ALA A 130 -2.45 13.40 -22.53
CA ALA A 130 -2.88 12.90 -23.83
C ALA A 130 -3.63 13.96 -24.63
N ALA A 131 -4.57 14.68 -23.99
CA ALA A 131 -5.28 15.80 -24.59
C ALA A 131 -4.33 16.93 -25.01
N ALA A 132 -3.40 17.32 -24.13
CA ALA A 132 -2.41 18.34 -24.43
C ALA A 132 -1.52 17.96 -25.63
N ARG A 133 -1.03 16.70 -25.69
CA ARG A 133 -0.22 16.20 -26.82
C ARG A 133 -0.97 16.20 -28.14
N SER A 134 -2.26 15.87 -28.11
CA SER A 134 -3.12 15.85 -29.30
C SER A 134 -3.79 17.20 -29.57
N GLN A 135 -3.43 18.25 -28.83
CA GLN A 135 -4.02 19.60 -28.95
C GLN A 135 -5.55 19.60 -28.86
N VAL A 136 -6.11 18.66 -28.10
CA VAL A 136 -7.55 18.60 -27.83
C VAL A 136 -7.85 19.55 -26.68
N PRO A 137 -8.71 20.57 -26.88
CA PRO A 137 -9.07 21.50 -25.81
C PRO A 137 -9.66 20.74 -24.62
N ALA A 138 -9.03 20.89 -23.46
CA ALA A 138 -9.43 20.22 -22.23
C ALA A 138 -9.61 21.26 -21.12
N GLY A 139 -10.77 21.21 -20.46
CA GLY A 139 -11.08 22.01 -19.29
C GLY A 139 -11.35 21.12 -18.09
N GLY A 140 -11.39 21.70 -16.91
CA GLY A 140 -11.81 20.95 -15.75
C GLY A 140 -12.14 21.78 -14.53
N THR A 141 -12.67 21.09 -13.54
CA THR A 141 -13.09 21.68 -12.28
C THR A 141 -13.08 20.62 -11.19
N GLY A 142 -12.71 20.99 -9.98
CA GLY A 142 -12.73 20.07 -8.85
C GLY A 142 -11.71 20.40 -7.78
N GLY A 143 -11.51 19.44 -6.88
CA GLY A 143 -10.74 19.62 -5.66
C GLY A 143 -9.23 19.55 -5.86
N ALA A 144 -8.52 19.59 -4.73
CA ALA A 144 -7.05 19.65 -4.69
C ALA A 144 -6.38 18.44 -5.38
N ALA A 145 -7.01 17.26 -5.36
CA ALA A 145 -6.48 16.06 -5.99
C ALA A 145 -6.41 16.25 -7.51
N LEU A 146 -7.54 16.50 -8.17
CA LEU A 146 -7.56 16.78 -9.62
C LEU A 146 -6.72 18.02 -9.99
N ALA A 147 -6.74 19.07 -9.16
CA ALA A 147 -5.93 20.28 -9.37
C ALA A 147 -4.42 19.96 -9.46
N ALA A 148 -3.92 19.17 -8.51
CA ALA A 148 -2.52 18.73 -8.48
C ALA A 148 -2.15 17.89 -9.71
N LEU A 149 -3.10 17.12 -10.25
CA LEU A 149 -2.90 16.34 -11.48
C LEU A 149 -2.95 17.20 -12.75
N ALA A 150 -3.77 18.25 -12.74
CA ALA A 150 -3.92 19.17 -13.86
C ALA A 150 -2.64 19.97 -14.09
N GLY A 151 -1.98 20.45 -13.02
CA GLY A 151 -0.72 21.18 -13.14
C GLY A 151 -0.78 22.38 -14.11
N GLY A 152 -1.96 23.01 -14.24
CA GLY A 152 -2.22 24.10 -15.18
C GLY A 152 -2.49 23.69 -16.64
N ALA A 153 -2.55 22.40 -16.97
CA ALA A 153 -2.80 21.92 -18.33
C ALA A 153 -4.29 21.95 -18.75
N LEU A 154 -5.21 22.19 -17.81
CA LEU A 154 -6.64 22.33 -18.08
C LEU A 154 -7.02 23.81 -18.19
N SER A 155 -7.76 24.16 -19.23
CA SER A 155 -8.24 25.52 -19.48
C SER A 155 -9.63 25.49 -20.15
N PRO A 156 -10.67 26.10 -19.54
CA PRO A 156 -10.62 26.77 -18.24
C PRO A 156 -10.43 25.78 -17.08
N TRP A 157 -9.91 26.27 -15.95
CA TRP A 157 -9.81 25.55 -14.68
C TRP A 157 -10.55 26.32 -13.59
N HIS A 158 -11.37 25.62 -12.80
CA HIS A 158 -12.08 26.20 -11.65
C HIS A 158 -11.95 25.28 -10.44
N GLU A 159 -11.40 25.80 -9.35
CA GLU A 159 -11.21 25.08 -8.10
C GLU A 159 -12.48 25.12 -7.23
N GLY A 160 -12.81 24.00 -6.60
CA GLY A 160 -13.87 23.88 -5.61
C GLY A 160 -14.13 22.40 -5.30
N ASP A 161 -14.76 22.13 -4.17
CA ASP A 161 -14.91 20.76 -3.66
C ASP A 161 -16.37 20.26 -3.76
N THR A 162 -17.34 21.15 -3.90
CA THR A 162 -18.76 20.81 -3.93
C THR A 162 -19.39 21.06 -5.29
N PHE A 163 -20.43 20.31 -5.68
CA PHE A 163 -21.08 20.55 -6.97
C PHE A 163 -21.56 22.00 -7.10
N VAL A 164 -22.05 22.61 -6.01
CA VAL A 164 -22.54 23.99 -5.96
C VAL A 164 -21.50 24.98 -6.48
N GLU A 165 -20.24 24.80 -6.08
CA GLU A 165 -19.13 25.67 -6.45
C GLU A 165 -18.71 25.48 -7.91
N LEU A 166 -18.90 24.27 -8.44
CA LEU A 166 -18.43 23.85 -9.76
C LEU A 166 -19.50 24.03 -10.85
N GLU A 167 -20.75 24.23 -10.48
CA GLU A 167 -21.92 24.21 -11.37
C GLU A 167 -21.81 25.24 -12.51
N GLU A 168 -21.56 26.52 -12.17
CA GLU A 168 -21.42 27.58 -13.17
C GLU A 168 -20.26 27.32 -14.14
N ALA A 169 -19.14 26.80 -13.62
CA ALA A 169 -17.97 26.45 -14.41
C ALA A 169 -18.26 25.30 -15.38
N LEU A 170 -18.95 24.25 -14.93
CA LEU A 170 -19.38 23.13 -15.77
C LEU A 170 -20.31 23.60 -16.88
N TYR A 171 -21.28 24.47 -16.56
CA TYR A 171 -22.20 25.00 -17.56
C TYR A 171 -21.48 25.83 -18.60
N GLY A 172 -20.56 26.71 -18.19
CA GLY A 172 -19.73 27.48 -19.11
C GLY A 172 -18.88 26.59 -20.03
N MET A 173 -18.35 25.46 -19.53
CA MET A 173 -17.59 24.50 -20.34
C MET A 173 -18.45 23.71 -21.33
N LEU A 174 -19.76 23.55 -21.05
CA LEU A 174 -20.70 22.85 -21.94
C LEU A 174 -21.27 23.75 -23.06
N GLU A 175 -21.08 25.06 -22.98
CA GLU A 175 -21.51 25.96 -24.06
C GLU A 175 -20.81 25.64 -25.41
N PRO A 176 -21.40 26.05 -26.54
CA PRO A 176 -20.77 25.93 -27.85
C PRO A 176 -19.38 26.59 -27.88
N GLY A 177 -18.37 25.87 -28.37
CA GLY A 177 -16.98 26.32 -28.37
C GLY A 177 -16.20 26.04 -27.09
N GLY A 178 -16.86 25.50 -26.06
CA GLY A 178 -16.20 24.96 -24.87
C GLY A 178 -15.29 23.76 -25.17
N PRO A 179 -14.50 23.31 -24.18
CA PRO A 179 -13.55 22.20 -24.35
C PRO A 179 -14.21 20.90 -24.83
N ARG A 180 -13.40 20.07 -25.49
CA ARG A 180 -13.82 18.74 -25.98
C ARG A 180 -13.66 17.65 -24.91
N LEU A 181 -12.68 17.79 -24.02
CA LEU A 181 -12.55 16.96 -22.83
C LEU A 181 -12.85 17.80 -21.59
N ILE A 182 -13.83 17.39 -20.79
CA ILE A 182 -14.16 18.05 -19.52
C ILE A 182 -13.93 17.05 -18.40
N LEU A 183 -13.13 17.44 -17.41
CA LEU A 183 -12.88 16.65 -16.20
C LEU A 183 -13.50 17.35 -14.99
N ALA A 184 -14.35 16.65 -14.25
CA ALA A 184 -15.01 17.16 -13.05
C ALA A 184 -14.73 16.23 -11.87
N GLU A 185 -14.30 16.76 -10.73
CA GLU A 185 -14.19 16.01 -9.46
C GLU A 185 -15.12 16.66 -8.42
N ILE A 186 -16.03 15.89 -7.84
CA ILE A 186 -17.05 16.35 -6.89
C ILE A 186 -16.86 15.62 -5.55
N GLY A 187 -16.59 16.37 -4.49
CA GLY A 187 -16.30 15.88 -3.14
C GLY A 187 -17.52 15.68 -2.23
N ASP A 188 -18.75 15.95 -2.71
CA ASP A 188 -19.96 16.03 -1.87
C ASP A 188 -20.25 14.76 -1.04
N LEU A 189 -19.84 13.58 -1.52
CA LEU A 189 -20.09 12.30 -0.84
C LEU A 189 -18.84 11.68 -0.18
N ALA A 190 -17.71 12.40 -0.16
CA ALA A 190 -16.44 11.92 0.38
C ALA A 190 -16.49 11.73 1.91
N SER A 191 -17.34 12.52 2.59
CA SER A 191 -17.54 12.42 4.03
C SER A 191 -18.32 11.14 4.40
N GLY A 192 -17.91 10.47 5.49
CA GLY A 192 -18.35 9.10 5.80
C GLY A 192 -19.88 8.92 5.87
N GLU A 193 -20.57 9.67 6.72
CA GLU A 193 -22.03 9.64 6.80
C GLU A 193 -22.66 10.60 5.79
N VAL A 194 -23.11 10.04 4.67
CA VAL A 194 -23.86 10.77 3.66
C VAL A 194 -25.35 10.77 4.02
N SER A 195 -25.90 11.96 4.24
CA SER A 195 -27.34 12.13 4.50
C SER A 195 -28.17 11.99 3.21
N ASP A 196 -29.43 11.59 3.38
CA ASP A 196 -30.40 11.51 2.27
C ASP A 196 -30.62 12.86 1.60
N ALA A 197 -30.51 13.95 2.36
CA ALA A 197 -30.59 15.31 1.84
C ALA A 197 -29.41 15.64 0.91
N ALA A 198 -28.19 15.21 1.27
CA ALA A 198 -27.01 15.40 0.42
C ALA A 198 -27.12 14.61 -0.89
N LEU A 199 -27.64 13.38 -0.83
CA LEU A 199 -27.92 12.59 -2.05
C LEU A 199 -28.99 13.27 -2.92
N ALA A 200 -30.08 13.77 -2.33
CA ALA A 200 -31.13 14.44 -3.07
C ALA A 200 -30.63 15.75 -3.72
N ASP A 201 -29.81 16.55 -3.03
CA ASP A 201 -29.22 17.76 -3.58
C ASP A 201 -28.28 17.45 -4.75
N LEU A 202 -27.41 16.45 -4.60
CA LEU A 202 -26.56 15.98 -5.70
C LEU A 202 -27.38 15.50 -6.89
N ASP A 203 -28.45 14.72 -6.67
CA ASP A 203 -29.32 14.23 -7.75
C ASP A 203 -29.97 15.38 -8.53
N LEU A 204 -30.52 16.38 -7.83
CA LEU A 204 -31.13 17.56 -8.45
C LEU A 204 -30.14 18.31 -9.35
N ARG A 205 -28.90 18.46 -8.89
CA ARG A 205 -27.82 19.13 -9.64
C ARG A 205 -27.37 18.31 -10.85
N LEU A 206 -27.27 16.99 -10.70
CA LEU A 206 -26.98 16.09 -11.81
C LEU A 206 -28.09 16.14 -12.88
N VAL A 207 -29.37 16.20 -12.49
CA VAL A 207 -30.47 16.41 -13.44
C VAL A 207 -30.29 17.71 -14.21
N ALA A 208 -30.03 18.82 -13.51
CA ALA A 208 -29.83 20.13 -14.14
C ALA A 208 -28.64 20.14 -15.12
N LEU A 209 -27.55 19.45 -14.76
CA LEU A 209 -26.40 19.23 -15.65
C LEU A 209 -26.78 18.40 -16.88
N PHE A 210 -27.48 17.28 -16.70
CA PHE A 210 -27.86 16.37 -17.77
C PHE A 210 -28.85 16.98 -18.76
N ASP A 211 -29.69 17.92 -18.33
CA ASP A 211 -30.61 18.67 -19.18
C ASP A 211 -29.88 19.63 -20.14
N ARG A 212 -28.62 20.01 -19.83
CA ARG A 212 -27.78 20.86 -20.69
C ARG A 212 -26.98 20.07 -21.74
N ILE A 213 -26.93 18.74 -21.61
CA ILE A 213 -26.07 17.90 -22.45
C ILE A 213 -26.78 17.52 -23.74
N ASP A 214 -26.12 17.79 -24.87
CA ASP A 214 -26.52 17.18 -26.14
C ASP A 214 -26.00 15.74 -26.22
N TRP A 215 -26.88 14.80 -25.87
CA TRP A 215 -26.61 13.36 -25.85
C TRP A 215 -26.23 12.76 -27.22
N ARG A 216 -26.45 13.49 -28.32
CA ARG A 216 -26.06 13.03 -29.67
C ARG A 216 -24.57 13.21 -29.95
N THR A 217 -23.95 14.20 -29.33
CA THR A 217 -22.56 14.62 -29.59
C THR A 217 -21.67 14.41 -28.37
N THR A 218 -22.25 14.37 -27.17
CA THR A 218 -21.52 14.26 -25.91
C THR A 218 -21.63 12.86 -25.31
N ALA A 219 -20.48 12.32 -24.89
CA ALA A 219 -20.41 11.16 -24.01
C ALA A 219 -20.22 11.62 -22.55
N VAL A 220 -20.96 11.02 -21.63
CA VAL A 220 -20.82 11.25 -20.19
C VAL A 220 -20.31 9.98 -19.54
N VAL A 221 -19.26 10.12 -18.75
CA VAL A 221 -18.65 9.04 -17.96
C VAL A 221 -18.70 9.47 -16.50
N VAL A 222 -19.42 8.74 -15.66
CA VAL A 222 -19.48 8.97 -14.21
C VAL A 222 -18.76 7.83 -13.51
N ALA A 223 -17.71 8.14 -12.76
CA ALA A 223 -16.95 7.19 -11.96
C ALA A 223 -17.04 7.57 -10.49
N GLY A 224 -17.31 6.59 -9.62
CA GLY A 224 -17.18 6.79 -8.18
C GLY A 224 -15.80 6.45 -7.65
N THR A 225 -15.46 7.01 -6.50
CA THR A 225 -14.34 6.55 -5.67
C THR A 225 -14.88 5.96 -4.36
N PRO A 226 -14.11 5.12 -3.64
CA PRO A 226 -14.53 4.60 -2.35
C PRO A 226 -14.82 5.74 -1.37
N GLY A 227 -15.83 5.56 -0.51
CA GLY A 227 -16.00 6.41 0.66
C GLY A 227 -15.02 5.98 1.74
N GLY A 228 -14.66 6.87 2.67
CA GLY A 228 -13.64 6.61 3.70
C GLY A 228 -13.73 5.24 4.39
N SER A 229 -12.58 4.76 4.90
CA SER A 229 -12.15 3.41 5.32
C SER A 229 -13.08 2.40 6.04
N VAL A 230 -14.39 2.36 5.77
CA VAL A 230 -15.28 1.36 6.38
C VAL A 230 -15.22 0.06 5.59
N ALA A 231 -14.64 -0.98 6.19
CA ALA A 231 -14.60 -2.31 5.62
C ALA A 231 -16.01 -2.79 5.24
N GLY A 232 -16.18 -3.26 4.00
CA GLY A 232 -17.46 -3.80 3.49
C GLY A 232 -18.26 -2.87 2.59
N GLN A 233 -17.72 -1.73 2.17
CA GLN A 233 -18.38 -0.87 1.18
C GLN A 233 -18.51 -1.55 -0.19
N ALA A 234 -19.62 -1.25 -0.87
CA ALA A 234 -19.86 -1.70 -2.24
C ALA A 234 -18.80 -1.10 -3.18
N ALA A 235 -18.41 -1.87 -4.19
CA ALA A 235 -17.51 -1.40 -5.24
C ALA A 235 -18.00 -0.08 -5.86
N PRO A 236 -17.12 0.89 -6.14
CA PRO A 236 -17.52 2.12 -6.82
C PRO A 236 -18.12 1.84 -8.20
N PRO A 237 -19.12 2.61 -8.65
CA PRO A 237 -19.74 2.44 -9.96
C PRO A 237 -18.92 3.12 -11.05
N LEU A 238 -19.10 2.63 -12.28
CA LEU A 238 -18.77 3.33 -13.52
C LEU A 238 -20.01 3.31 -14.41
N ILE A 239 -20.49 4.49 -14.82
CA ILE A 239 -21.64 4.65 -15.71
C ILE A 239 -21.17 5.41 -16.94
N LEU A 240 -21.48 4.91 -18.13
CA LEU A 240 -21.20 5.59 -19.40
C LEU A 240 -22.51 5.78 -20.14
N ALA A 241 -22.74 6.94 -20.76
CA ALA A 241 -23.93 7.20 -21.57
C ALA A 241 -23.66 8.25 -22.66
N GLY A 242 -24.51 8.29 -23.69
CA GLY A 242 -24.42 9.28 -24.76
C GLY A 242 -23.69 8.79 -26.01
N ALA A 243 -23.09 9.74 -26.74
CA ALA A 243 -22.42 9.47 -28.01
C ALA A 243 -21.31 8.43 -27.86
N GLY A 244 -21.22 7.49 -28.81
CA GLY A 244 -20.17 6.47 -28.80
C GLY A 244 -20.32 5.36 -27.74
N VAL A 245 -21.41 5.31 -26.97
CA VAL A 245 -21.65 4.30 -25.93
C VAL A 245 -22.77 3.32 -26.32
N ILE A 246 -22.58 2.02 -26.05
CA ILE A 246 -23.59 0.98 -26.26
C ILE A 246 -24.46 0.81 -25.00
N PRO A 247 -25.79 1.03 -25.09
CA PRO A 247 -26.69 0.85 -23.96
C PRO A 247 -26.85 -0.63 -23.57
N GLY A 248 -27.08 -0.87 -22.27
CA GLY A 248 -27.39 -2.20 -21.73
C GLY A 248 -26.17 -3.09 -21.46
N SER A 249 -24.96 -2.63 -21.76
CA SER A 249 -23.74 -3.35 -21.39
C SER A 249 -23.43 -3.18 -19.88
N GLY A 250 -22.78 -4.18 -19.29
CA GLY A 250 -22.33 -4.07 -17.91
C GLY A 250 -21.57 -5.28 -17.39
N GLY A 251 -21.09 -5.16 -16.16
CA GLY A 251 -20.30 -6.18 -15.49
C GLY A 251 -19.27 -5.61 -14.53
N GLU A 252 -18.12 -6.25 -14.46
CA GLU A 252 -16.96 -5.78 -13.67
C GLU A 252 -15.96 -5.11 -14.62
N ALA A 253 -15.37 -4.00 -14.19
CA ALA A 253 -14.28 -3.32 -14.88
C ALA A 253 -13.19 -2.93 -13.87
N ALA A 254 -11.94 -2.78 -14.32
CA ALA A 254 -10.92 -2.22 -13.45
C ALA A 254 -11.00 -0.69 -13.45
N VAL A 255 -10.67 -0.04 -12.34
CA VAL A 255 -10.47 1.42 -12.28
C VAL A 255 -9.48 1.90 -13.35
N TYR A 256 -8.53 1.03 -13.70
CA TYR A 256 -7.50 1.26 -14.72
C TYR A 256 -8.06 1.34 -16.15
N ASP A 257 -9.26 0.81 -16.38
CA ASP A 257 -9.88 0.73 -17.71
C ASP A 257 -10.57 2.05 -18.09
N VAL A 258 -10.80 2.95 -17.13
CA VAL A 258 -11.50 4.23 -17.36
C VAL A 258 -10.71 5.13 -18.29
N ALA A 259 -9.42 5.36 -18.01
CA ALA A 259 -8.60 6.27 -18.82
C ALA A 259 -8.53 5.86 -20.30
N PRO A 260 -8.19 4.60 -20.65
CA PRO A 260 -8.20 4.15 -22.04
C PRO A 260 -9.58 4.21 -22.70
N THR A 261 -10.65 4.01 -21.93
CA THR A 261 -12.04 4.11 -22.44
C THR A 261 -12.42 5.55 -22.76
N VAL A 262 -12.10 6.49 -21.87
CA VAL A 262 -12.29 7.93 -22.10
C VAL A 262 -11.43 8.42 -23.26
N ALA A 263 -10.18 7.95 -23.36
CA ALA A 263 -9.30 8.27 -24.48
C ALA A 263 -9.91 7.80 -25.81
N ALA A 264 -10.44 6.59 -25.87
CA ALA A 264 -11.12 6.08 -27.06
C ALA A 264 -12.37 6.92 -27.43
N LEU A 265 -13.18 7.32 -26.46
CA LEU A 265 -14.35 8.17 -26.70
C LEU A 265 -13.94 9.54 -27.28
N ALA A 266 -12.92 10.16 -26.70
CA ALA A 266 -12.44 11.48 -27.09
C ALA A 266 -11.53 11.49 -28.33
N GLY A 267 -11.13 10.33 -28.84
CA GLY A 267 -10.17 10.20 -29.95
C GLY A 267 -8.74 10.60 -29.55
N LEU A 268 -8.37 10.35 -28.29
CA LEU A 268 -7.04 10.61 -27.74
C LEU A 268 -6.14 9.37 -27.86
N PRO A 269 -4.81 9.54 -27.86
CA PRO A 269 -3.91 8.43 -27.61
C PRO A 269 -4.19 7.85 -26.22
N ALA A 270 -4.20 6.53 -26.11
CA ALA A 270 -4.37 5.87 -24.82
C ALA A 270 -3.17 6.20 -23.91
N PRO A 271 -3.39 6.68 -22.67
CA PRO A 271 -2.31 6.91 -21.71
C PRO A 271 -1.43 5.66 -21.57
N VAL A 272 -0.11 5.86 -21.51
CA VAL A 272 0.85 4.76 -21.37
C VAL A 272 0.68 4.08 -20.02
N SER A 273 0.07 2.89 -20.05
CA SER A 273 -0.29 2.13 -18.85
C SER A 273 0.13 0.65 -18.93
N PRO A 274 0.52 0.05 -17.79
CA PRO A 274 0.81 -1.38 -17.65
C PRO A 274 -0.44 -2.28 -17.59
N ARG A 275 -1.66 -1.76 -17.42
CA ARG A 275 -2.86 -2.59 -17.18
C ARG A 275 -4.15 -2.13 -17.85
N GLY A 276 -4.40 -0.83 -17.87
CA GLY A 276 -5.69 -0.31 -18.31
C GLY A 276 -6.00 -0.72 -19.74
N LYS A 277 -7.20 -1.24 -19.99
CA LYS A 277 -7.70 -1.56 -21.34
C LYS A 277 -9.02 -0.83 -21.61
N PRO A 278 -9.31 -0.45 -22.86
CA PRO A 278 -10.60 0.12 -23.19
C PRO A 278 -11.72 -0.90 -22.95
N ILE A 279 -12.83 -0.47 -22.37
CA ILE A 279 -14.03 -1.30 -22.15
C ILE A 279 -14.79 -1.42 -23.46
N VAL A 280 -14.31 -2.26 -24.37
CA VAL A 280 -14.85 -2.40 -25.73
C VAL A 280 -16.34 -2.75 -25.73
N SER A 281 -16.82 -3.50 -24.73
CA SER A 281 -18.25 -3.83 -24.57
C SER A 281 -19.15 -2.62 -24.33
N ALA A 282 -18.58 -1.49 -23.88
CA ALA A 282 -19.29 -0.23 -23.66
C ALA A 282 -19.25 0.69 -24.88
N LEU A 283 -18.39 0.45 -25.87
CA LEU A 283 -18.10 1.40 -26.95
C LEU A 283 -18.80 1.02 -28.24
N ALA A 284 -19.45 2.00 -28.89
CA ALA A 284 -20.14 1.83 -30.17
C ALA A 284 -19.15 1.82 -31.36
N ALA A 285 -18.12 0.98 -31.26
CA ALA A 285 -17.10 0.79 -32.28
C ALA A 285 -17.20 -0.63 -32.86
N GLN A 286 -17.29 -0.74 -34.18
CA GLN A 286 -17.29 -2.02 -34.91
C GLN A 286 -16.44 -1.89 -36.18
N GLY A 287 -15.85 -3.00 -36.64
CA GLY A 287 -15.01 -3.01 -37.84
C GLY A 287 -13.81 -2.07 -37.73
N ARG A 288 -13.58 -1.22 -38.75
CA ARG A 288 -12.40 -0.35 -38.83
C ARG A 288 -12.20 0.59 -37.63
N PRO A 289 -13.23 1.30 -37.11
CA PRO A 289 -13.10 2.06 -35.86
C PRO A 289 -12.59 1.24 -34.67
N LEU A 290 -13.05 0.00 -34.51
CA LEU A 290 -12.62 -0.88 -33.42
C LEU A 290 -11.17 -1.34 -33.61
N ASP A 291 -10.78 -1.66 -34.84
CA ASP A 291 -9.39 -2.01 -35.18
C ASP A 291 -8.45 -0.83 -34.91
N ALA A 292 -8.82 0.39 -35.30
CA ALA A 292 -8.03 1.60 -35.06
C ALA A 292 -7.85 1.90 -33.56
N LEU A 293 -8.94 1.82 -32.79
CA LEU A 293 -8.92 1.95 -31.34
C LEU A 293 -7.98 0.91 -30.71
N THR A 294 -8.13 -0.35 -31.11
CA THR A 294 -7.31 -1.44 -30.60
C THR A 294 -5.85 -1.21 -30.95
N GLN A 295 -5.53 -0.79 -32.17
CA GLN A 295 -4.15 -0.50 -32.59
C GLN A 295 -3.51 0.61 -31.73
N VAL A 296 -4.23 1.70 -31.47
CA VAL A 296 -3.75 2.80 -30.60
C VAL A 296 -3.48 2.30 -29.19
N HIS A 297 -4.39 1.50 -28.62
CA HIS A 297 -4.18 0.88 -27.32
C HIS A 297 -2.96 -0.05 -27.31
N LEU A 298 -2.80 -0.92 -28.31
CA LEU A 298 -1.68 -1.85 -28.42
C LEU A 298 -0.33 -1.12 -28.61
N GLN A 299 -0.31 0.02 -29.32
CA GLN A 299 0.88 0.87 -29.42
C GLN A 299 1.29 1.44 -28.06
N SER A 300 0.33 1.93 -27.28
CA SER A 300 0.57 2.41 -25.91
C SER A 300 1.12 1.29 -25.00
N ARG A 301 0.53 0.09 -25.07
CA ARG A 301 1.01 -1.11 -24.34
C ARG A 301 2.41 -1.53 -24.77
N ARG A 302 2.70 -1.49 -26.07
CA ARG A 302 4.03 -1.77 -26.62
C ARG A 302 5.07 -0.76 -26.13
N ALA A 303 4.74 0.53 -26.11
CA ALA A 303 5.66 1.57 -25.65
C ALA A 303 6.02 1.40 -24.17
N TRP A 304 5.03 1.08 -23.32
CA TRP A 304 5.28 0.69 -21.93
C TRP A 304 6.18 -0.55 -21.83
N ALA A 305 5.86 -1.61 -22.57
CA ALA A 305 6.62 -2.86 -22.53
C ALA A 305 8.07 -2.66 -23.01
N ALA A 306 8.29 -1.82 -24.04
CA ALA A 306 9.63 -1.49 -24.53
C ALA A 306 10.46 -0.78 -23.45
N ALA A 307 9.87 0.21 -22.77
CA ALA A 307 10.52 0.90 -21.65
C ALA A 307 10.84 -0.07 -20.51
N ALA A 308 9.95 -1.01 -20.19
CA ALA A 308 10.16 -2.02 -19.17
C ALA A 308 11.29 -2.99 -19.54
N LEU A 309 11.32 -3.48 -20.78
CA LEU A 309 12.39 -4.36 -21.25
C LEU A 309 13.75 -3.66 -21.22
N ALA A 310 13.80 -2.40 -21.67
CA ALA A 310 15.01 -1.58 -21.61
C ALA A 310 15.48 -1.36 -20.16
N ALA A 311 14.56 -1.02 -19.25
CA ALA A 311 14.83 -0.87 -17.82
C ALA A 311 15.40 -2.16 -17.20
N TYR A 312 14.88 -3.32 -17.56
CA TYR A 312 15.37 -4.61 -17.07
C TYR A 312 16.64 -5.11 -17.80
N GLY A 313 17.20 -4.33 -18.73
CA GLY A 313 18.38 -4.71 -19.50
C GLY A 313 18.13 -5.86 -20.49
N SER A 314 16.87 -6.09 -20.89
CA SER A 314 16.52 -7.12 -21.85
C SER A 314 16.76 -6.62 -23.29
N PRO A 315 17.49 -7.38 -24.14
CA PRO A 315 17.68 -7.04 -25.55
C PRO A 315 16.49 -7.43 -26.43
N ALA A 316 15.38 -7.89 -25.85
CA ALA A 316 14.23 -8.39 -26.61
C ALA A 316 13.56 -7.26 -27.41
N GLU A 317 13.47 -7.44 -28.73
CA GLU A 317 12.71 -6.56 -29.61
C GLU A 317 11.23 -6.93 -29.59
N LEU A 318 10.37 -5.92 -29.42
CA LEU A 318 8.92 -6.12 -29.45
C LEU A 318 8.41 -6.08 -30.90
N PRO A 319 7.59 -7.05 -31.33
CA PRO A 319 6.96 -7.00 -32.64
C PRO A 319 6.02 -5.79 -32.75
N PRO A 320 5.76 -5.28 -33.98
CA PRO A 320 4.76 -4.23 -34.18
C PRO A 320 3.37 -4.67 -33.71
N ALA A 321 2.57 -3.71 -33.26
CA ALA A 321 1.19 -3.96 -32.88
C ALA A 321 0.42 -4.51 -34.10
N PRO A 322 -0.37 -5.58 -33.93
CA PRO A 322 -1.20 -6.11 -35.01
C PRO A 322 -2.23 -5.07 -35.46
N ALA A 323 -2.67 -5.21 -36.71
CA ALA A 323 -3.63 -4.29 -37.32
C ALA A 323 -5.09 -4.58 -36.94
N THR A 324 -5.38 -5.77 -36.39
CA THR A 324 -6.76 -6.20 -36.10
C THR A 324 -6.96 -6.44 -34.60
N ALA A 325 -8.20 -6.25 -34.16
CA ALA A 325 -8.57 -6.53 -32.77
C ALA A 325 -8.49 -8.03 -32.41
N ALA A 326 -8.70 -8.92 -33.38
CA ALA A 326 -8.68 -10.38 -33.17
C ALA A 326 -7.32 -10.88 -32.69
N ASP A 327 -6.23 -10.31 -33.22
CA ASP A 327 -4.86 -10.69 -32.85
C ASP A 327 -4.36 -9.98 -31.58
N GLY A 328 -5.11 -8.98 -31.11
CA GLY A 328 -4.69 -8.10 -30.02
C GLY A 328 -4.52 -8.82 -28.68
N ALA A 329 -5.41 -9.76 -28.34
CA ALA A 329 -5.33 -10.49 -27.07
C ALA A 329 -4.06 -11.33 -26.97
N GLY A 330 -3.76 -12.14 -27.99
CA GLY A 330 -2.54 -12.95 -28.05
C GLY A 330 -1.26 -12.10 -28.18
N TYR A 331 -1.36 -10.88 -28.70
CA TYR A 331 -0.24 -9.94 -28.68
C TYR A 331 0.04 -9.41 -27.25
N LEU A 332 -1.00 -8.99 -26.51
CA LEU A 332 -0.86 -8.51 -25.13
C LEU A 332 -0.31 -9.59 -24.20
N GLU A 333 -0.80 -10.82 -24.32
CA GLU A 333 -0.29 -11.94 -23.52
C GLU A 333 1.21 -12.16 -23.75
N ARG A 334 1.67 -12.10 -25.01
CA ARG A 334 3.09 -12.19 -25.34
C ARG A 334 3.92 -11.05 -24.75
N LEU A 335 3.42 -9.81 -24.80
CA LEU A 335 4.08 -8.66 -24.17
C LEU A 335 4.24 -8.88 -22.66
N GLU A 336 3.17 -9.31 -22.00
CA GLU A 336 3.17 -9.56 -20.55
C GLU A 336 4.12 -10.70 -20.17
N GLN A 337 4.14 -11.78 -20.93
CA GLN A 337 5.09 -12.88 -20.73
C GLN A 337 6.55 -12.41 -20.90
N GLN A 338 6.85 -11.61 -21.93
CA GLN A 338 8.20 -11.10 -22.17
C GLN A 338 8.66 -10.14 -21.06
N VAL A 339 7.81 -9.19 -20.66
CA VAL A 339 8.11 -8.26 -19.56
C VAL A 339 8.25 -9.01 -18.24
N GLY A 340 7.38 -10.00 -17.97
CA GLY A 340 7.45 -10.85 -16.79
C GLY A 340 8.75 -11.63 -16.71
N ALA A 341 9.16 -12.29 -17.81
CA ALA A 341 10.40 -13.03 -17.89
C ALA A 341 11.64 -12.12 -17.72
N ALA A 342 11.65 -10.95 -18.36
CA ALA A 342 12.73 -9.98 -18.20
C ALA A 342 12.85 -9.47 -16.75
N ARG A 343 11.72 -9.18 -16.09
CA ARG A 343 11.69 -8.78 -14.68
C ARG A 343 12.23 -9.87 -13.76
N GLU A 344 11.83 -11.13 -13.99
CA GLU A 344 12.30 -12.26 -13.18
C GLU A 344 13.82 -12.47 -13.37
N ALA A 345 14.32 -12.38 -14.61
CA ALA A 345 15.74 -12.46 -14.90
C ALA A 345 16.52 -11.33 -14.22
N TRP A 346 16.02 -10.09 -14.28
CA TRP A 346 16.60 -8.94 -13.59
C TRP A 346 16.64 -9.14 -12.06
N LEU A 347 15.55 -9.62 -11.46
CA LEU A 347 15.51 -9.91 -10.01
C LEU A 347 16.52 -11.00 -9.61
N LYS A 348 16.63 -12.08 -10.39
CA LYS A 348 17.59 -13.16 -10.15
C LYS A 348 19.03 -12.68 -10.28
N ALA A 349 19.35 -11.97 -11.36
CA ALA A 349 20.68 -11.41 -11.60
C ALA A 349 21.07 -10.43 -10.50
N GLY A 350 20.13 -9.56 -10.11
CA GLY A 350 20.27 -8.67 -8.97
C GLY A 350 20.60 -9.46 -7.71
N ALA A 351 19.75 -10.41 -7.32
CA ALA A 351 19.95 -11.22 -6.11
C ALA A 351 21.29 -11.94 -6.06
N LEU A 352 21.74 -12.52 -7.17
CA LEU A 352 23.06 -13.15 -7.28
C LEU A 352 24.19 -12.14 -7.10
N ALA A 353 24.07 -10.95 -7.69
CA ALA A 353 25.04 -9.88 -7.49
C ALA A 353 25.08 -9.40 -6.04
N ARG A 354 23.95 -9.49 -5.30
CA ARG A 354 23.88 -9.08 -3.88
C ARG A 354 24.30 -10.14 -2.88
N LEU A 355 24.32 -11.40 -3.29
CA LEU A 355 24.60 -12.53 -2.43
C LEU A 355 25.95 -12.44 -1.71
N PRO A 356 27.07 -11.98 -2.32
CA PRO A 356 28.37 -11.91 -1.65
C PRO A 356 28.40 -10.95 -0.44
N TYR A 357 27.57 -9.90 -0.43
CA TYR A 357 27.58 -8.91 0.66
C TYR A 357 26.37 -9.01 1.60
N VAL A 358 25.19 -9.41 1.11
CA VAL A 358 24.01 -9.62 1.99
C VAL A 358 23.98 -11.05 2.55
N GLY A 359 24.45 -12.03 1.78
CA GLY A 359 24.43 -13.44 2.14
C GLY A 359 25.17 -13.76 3.45
N PRO A 360 26.41 -13.29 3.66
CA PRO A 360 27.12 -13.51 4.93
C PRO A 360 26.39 -12.90 6.14
N ALA A 361 25.75 -11.74 5.98
CA ALA A 361 24.98 -11.10 7.06
C ALA A 361 23.72 -11.93 7.41
N LEU A 362 22.98 -12.39 6.40
CA LEU A 362 21.84 -13.28 6.59
C LEU A 362 22.25 -14.62 7.22
N LEU A 363 23.37 -15.19 6.78
CA LEU A 363 23.92 -16.42 7.36
C LEU A 363 24.33 -16.20 8.82
N ALA A 364 24.99 -15.09 9.14
CA ALA A 364 25.36 -14.75 10.50
C ALA A 364 24.13 -14.60 11.42
N LEU A 365 23.06 -13.94 10.93
CA LEU A 365 21.78 -13.84 11.64
C LEU A 365 21.16 -15.22 11.86
N ALA A 366 21.13 -16.09 10.84
CA ALA A 366 20.59 -17.44 10.94
C ALA A 366 21.38 -18.32 11.93
N LEU A 367 22.72 -18.27 11.88
CA LEU A 367 23.59 -18.97 12.83
C LEU A 367 23.44 -18.43 14.25
N TYR A 368 23.28 -17.12 14.41
CA TYR A 368 22.99 -16.51 15.71
C TYR A 368 21.65 -16.98 16.28
N LEU A 369 20.59 -17.01 15.46
CA LEU A 369 19.29 -17.53 15.86
C LEU A 369 19.37 -19.01 16.25
N LEU A 370 20.07 -19.83 15.45
CA LEU A 370 20.32 -21.24 15.77
C LEU A 370 21.05 -21.39 17.11
N PHE A 371 22.09 -20.58 17.36
CA PHE A 371 22.81 -20.56 18.63
C PHE A 371 21.88 -20.21 19.81
N VAL A 372 21.06 -19.18 19.68
CA VAL A 372 20.11 -18.77 20.73
C VAL A 372 19.07 -19.87 20.99
N TYR A 373 18.49 -20.47 19.95
CA TYR A 373 17.47 -21.50 20.12
C TYR A 373 18.01 -22.84 20.62
N ARG A 374 19.28 -23.16 20.36
CA ARG A 374 19.96 -24.32 20.97
C ARG A 374 20.48 -24.06 22.38
N SER A 375 20.51 -22.79 22.81
CA SER A 375 20.97 -22.44 24.15
C SER A 375 19.98 -22.89 25.23
N PRO A 376 20.40 -22.94 26.51
CA PRO A 376 19.50 -23.26 27.61
C PRO A 376 18.32 -22.27 27.74
N PHE A 377 18.40 -21.04 27.24
CA PHE A 377 17.26 -20.11 27.30
C PHE A 377 16.45 -20.10 26.00
N GLY A 378 16.77 -20.93 25.01
CA GLY A 378 16.14 -20.94 23.69
C GLY A 378 14.63 -21.13 23.72
N ALA A 379 14.11 -22.04 24.54
CA ALA A 379 12.66 -22.22 24.70
C ALA A 379 11.96 -21.04 25.40
N ALA A 380 12.67 -20.28 26.24
CA ALA A 380 12.15 -19.04 26.80
C ALA A 380 12.14 -17.93 25.74
N ALA A 381 13.21 -17.85 24.94
CA ALA A 381 13.32 -16.89 23.84
C ALA A 381 12.22 -17.12 22.78
N LEU A 382 12.00 -18.36 22.35
CA LEU A 382 10.94 -18.68 21.38
C LEU A 382 9.55 -18.25 21.87
N ARG A 383 9.20 -18.55 23.12
CA ARG A 383 7.92 -18.12 23.71
C ARG A 383 7.80 -16.60 23.80
N ALA A 384 8.89 -15.92 24.13
CA ALA A 384 8.93 -14.46 24.15
C ALA A 384 8.73 -13.88 22.74
N HIS A 385 9.34 -14.45 21.69
CA HIS A 385 9.12 -14.02 20.31
C HIS A 385 7.67 -14.22 19.86
N LEU A 386 7.07 -15.38 20.16
CA LEU A 386 5.66 -15.63 19.85
C LEU A 386 4.73 -14.64 20.58
N THR A 387 5.03 -14.36 21.86
CA THR A 387 4.29 -13.37 22.65
C THR A 387 4.43 -11.98 22.05
N TYR A 388 5.63 -11.60 21.64
CA TYR A 388 5.90 -10.31 20.99
C TYR A 388 5.06 -10.15 19.72
N LEU A 389 5.12 -11.12 18.80
CA LEU A 389 4.40 -11.07 17.54
C LEU A 389 2.88 -11.00 17.76
N ALA A 390 2.34 -11.83 18.66
CA ALA A 390 0.92 -11.82 18.99
C ALA A 390 0.47 -10.48 19.59
N ALA A 391 1.21 -9.97 20.58
CA ALA A 391 0.87 -8.72 21.26
C ALA A 391 1.02 -7.50 20.33
N PHE A 392 2.09 -7.44 19.54
CA PHE A 392 2.30 -6.36 18.58
C PHE A 392 1.18 -6.31 17.55
N HIS A 393 0.85 -7.44 16.91
CA HIS A 393 -0.18 -7.45 15.87
C HIS A 393 -1.58 -7.19 16.44
N ALA A 394 -1.92 -7.75 17.61
CA ALA A 394 -3.18 -7.45 18.27
C ALA A 394 -3.34 -5.94 18.56
N LEU A 395 -2.29 -5.30 19.10
CA LEU A 395 -2.30 -3.87 19.39
C LEU A 395 -2.25 -3.00 18.13
N PHE A 396 -1.49 -3.41 17.12
CA PHE A 396 -1.45 -2.75 15.81
C PHE A 396 -2.84 -2.65 15.19
N PHE A 397 -3.59 -3.76 15.17
CA PHE A 397 -4.96 -3.76 14.69
C PHE A 397 -5.91 -2.99 15.62
N ALA A 398 -5.73 -3.08 16.94
CA ALA A 398 -6.58 -2.36 17.91
C ALA A 398 -6.47 -0.83 17.78
N VAL A 399 -5.36 -0.30 17.27
CA VAL A 399 -5.19 1.14 16.98
C VAL A 399 -5.54 1.53 15.54
N GLY A 400 -6.27 0.66 14.83
CA GLY A 400 -6.68 0.86 13.44
C GLY A 400 -5.54 0.76 12.44
N GLY A 401 -4.51 -0.02 12.75
CA GLY A 401 -3.46 -0.36 11.79
C GLY A 401 -3.96 -1.37 10.76
N GLU A 402 -3.65 -1.13 9.50
CA GLU A 402 -3.95 -2.03 8.39
C GLU A 402 -2.67 -2.39 7.66
N TYR A 403 -2.54 -3.63 7.16
CA TYR A 403 -1.41 -4.00 6.31
C TYR A 403 -1.55 -3.40 4.91
N GLY A 404 -1.30 -2.11 4.85
CA GLY A 404 -1.36 -1.34 3.64
C GLY A 404 -0.43 -0.14 3.69
N PRO A 405 -0.43 0.62 2.60
CA PRO A 405 0.21 1.92 2.46
C PRO A 405 0.21 2.81 3.71
N GLY A 406 -0.95 2.97 4.35
CA GLY A 406 -1.10 3.83 5.51
C GLY A 406 -0.20 3.42 6.68
N ALA A 407 0.05 2.12 6.89
CA ALA A 407 0.92 1.64 7.96
C ALA A 407 2.41 1.92 7.73
N ALA A 408 2.82 2.05 6.47
CA ALA A 408 4.15 2.52 6.09
C ALA A 408 4.25 4.05 6.05
N GLY A 409 3.17 4.75 6.41
CA GLY A 409 3.09 6.20 6.41
C GLY A 409 2.82 6.81 5.05
N LEU A 410 2.22 6.13 4.07
CA LEU A 410 2.02 6.72 2.74
C LEU A 410 1.14 7.97 2.69
N GLY A 411 0.31 8.20 3.72
CA GLY A 411 -0.47 9.43 3.85
C GLY A 411 0.31 10.61 4.46
N GLY A 412 1.61 10.49 4.73
CA GLY A 412 2.40 11.55 5.37
C GLY A 412 3.87 11.18 5.61
N PRO A 413 4.62 11.92 6.43
CA PRO A 413 5.97 11.51 6.79
C PRO A 413 5.93 10.21 7.61
N TRP A 414 6.80 9.26 7.26
CA TRP A 414 6.89 7.94 7.92
C TRP A 414 7.10 8.04 9.45
N SER A 415 7.67 9.15 9.94
CA SER A 415 7.85 9.44 11.35
C SER A 415 6.52 9.52 12.11
N LEU A 416 5.44 9.99 11.49
CA LEU A 416 4.11 10.00 12.09
C LEU A 416 3.54 8.59 12.22
N ALA A 417 3.71 7.75 11.20
CA ALA A 417 3.33 6.34 11.28
C ALA A 417 4.15 5.61 12.37
N ALA A 418 5.46 5.89 12.45
CA ALA A 418 6.31 5.36 13.51
C ALA A 418 5.82 5.79 14.90
N LEU A 419 5.47 7.06 15.09
CA LEU A 419 4.94 7.57 16.36
C LEU A 419 3.62 6.88 16.74
N ARG A 420 2.73 6.66 15.77
CA ARG A 420 1.43 5.99 15.98
C ARG A 420 1.57 4.54 16.45
N TYR A 421 2.47 3.77 15.84
CA TYR A 421 2.59 2.33 16.08
C TYR A 421 3.73 1.93 17.03
N ALA A 422 4.66 2.84 17.36
CA ALA A 422 5.72 2.58 18.35
C ALA A 422 5.20 2.11 19.72
N PRO A 423 4.10 2.64 20.28
CA PRO A 423 3.54 2.14 21.54
C PRO A 423 3.16 0.66 21.49
N ALA A 424 2.59 0.18 20.37
CA ALA A 424 2.25 -1.24 20.20
C ALA A 424 3.50 -2.13 20.25
N ALA A 425 4.58 -1.72 19.58
CA ALA A 425 5.86 -2.43 19.61
C ALA A 425 6.50 -2.39 21.01
N ALA A 426 6.39 -1.27 21.72
CA ALA A 426 6.93 -1.12 23.07
C ALA A 426 6.20 -2.03 24.07
N VAL A 427 4.86 -2.02 24.08
CA VAL A 427 4.04 -2.87 24.95
C VAL A 427 4.25 -4.35 24.63
N GLY A 428 4.24 -4.73 23.35
CA GLY A 428 4.55 -6.10 22.92
C GLY A 428 5.94 -6.54 23.39
N GLY A 429 6.92 -5.64 23.32
CA GLY A 429 8.27 -5.90 23.81
C GLY A 429 8.35 -6.12 25.32
N LEU A 430 7.66 -5.29 26.11
CA LEU A 430 7.58 -5.46 27.56
C LEU A 430 6.91 -6.79 27.95
N ALA A 431 5.83 -7.18 27.26
CA ALA A 431 5.18 -8.47 27.47
C ALA A 431 6.11 -9.65 27.20
N ALA A 432 6.87 -9.59 26.09
CA ALA A 432 7.87 -10.59 25.75
C ALA A 432 9.03 -10.65 26.76
N ALA A 433 9.47 -9.50 27.28
CA ALA A 433 10.48 -9.44 28.35
C ALA A 433 10.01 -10.13 29.64
N LEU A 434 8.73 -9.96 30.02
CA LEU A 434 8.14 -10.66 31.15
C LEU A 434 8.16 -12.18 30.94
N VAL A 435 7.69 -12.65 29.78
CA VAL A 435 7.67 -14.08 29.42
C VAL A 435 9.09 -14.67 29.40
N ALA A 436 10.06 -13.93 28.86
CA ALA A 436 11.47 -14.34 28.91
C ALA A 436 11.96 -14.48 30.36
N GLY A 437 11.64 -13.52 31.23
CA GLY A 437 11.99 -13.55 32.65
C GLY A 437 11.39 -14.76 33.39
N PHE A 438 10.10 -15.01 33.21
CA PHE A 438 9.43 -16.20 33.74
C PHE A 438 10.05 -17.50 33.20
N GLY A 439 10.33 -17.57 31.89
CA GLY A 439 10.92 -18.75 31.26
C GLY A 439 12.33 -19.05 31.77
N VAL A 440 13.17 -18.03 31.94
CA VAL A 440 14.55 -18.15 32.44
C VAL A 440 14.58 -18.45 33.95
N SER A 441 13.57 -17.99 34.70
CA SER A 441 13.48 -18.20 36.16
C SER A 441 13.43 -19.66 36.59
N ARG A 442 12.94 -20.55 35.71
CA ARG A 442 12.83 -22.00 35.95
C ARG A 442 14.15 -22.76 35.80
N ARG A 443 15.25 -22.07 35.52
CA ARG A 443 16.59 -22.66 35.40
C ARG A 443 17.53 -22.11 36.48
N ASP A 444 18.65 -22.78 36.71
CA ASP A 444 19.62 -22.49 37.78
C ASP A 444 20.39 -21.14 37.68
N TYR A 445 19.89 -20.18 36.89
CA TYR A 445 20.49 -18.86 36.72
C TYR A 445 20.24 -17.94 37.93
N ARG A 446 20.93 -18.20 39.05
CA ARG A 446 20.73 -17.43 40.31
C ARG A 446 21.17 -15.96 40.23
N LYS A 447 22.21 -15.62 39.45
CA LYS A 447 22.73 -14.24 39.40
C LYS A 447 21.97 -13.38 38.38
N SER A 448 21.51 -12.19 38.79
CA SER A 448 20.76 -11.25 37.94
C SER A 448 21.42 -10.94 36.60
N ARG A 449 22.76 -10.88 36.57
CA ARG A 449 23.53 -10.65 35.33
C ARG A 449 23.32 -11.73 34.26
N TYR A 450 23.08 -12.99 34.64
CA TYR A 450 22.81 -14.06 33.66
C TYR A 450 21.40 -13.93 33.10
N VAL A 451 20.45 -13.59 33.96
CA VAL A 451 19.07 -13.34 33.56
C VAL A 451 18.98 -12.13 32.63
N ALA A 452 19.69 -11.04 32.96
CA ALA A 452 19.79 -9.86 32.11
C ALA A 452 20.39 -10.20 30.74
N ALA A 453 21.50 -10.94 30.70
CA ALA A 453 22.12 -11.37 29.45
C ALA A 453 21.19 -12.26 28.62
N ALA A 454 20.49 -13.22 29.23
CA ALA A 454 19.51 -14.06 28.54
C ALA A 454 18.33 -13.23 27.98
N GLY A 455 17.85 -12.24 28.74
CA GLY A 455 16.84 -11.29 28.28
C GLY A 455 17.30 -10.46 27.08
N LEU A 456 18.52 -9.91 27.14
CA LEU A 456 19.10 -9.15 26.03
C LEU A 456 19.35 -10.00 24.78
N HIS A 457 19.83 -11.23 24.94
CA HIS A 457 19.92 -12.18 23.83
C HIS A 457 18.54 -12.47 23.23
N THR A 458 17.49 -12.58 24.04
CA THR A 458 16.11 -12.77 23.57
C THR A 458 15.62 -11.55 22.78
N ALA A 459 15.89 -10.33 23.26
CA ALA A 459 15.55 -9.11 22.52
C ALA A 459 16.29 -9.03 21.18
N LEU A 460 17.60 -9.33 21.18
CA LEU A 460 18.43 -9.29 19.98
C LEU A 460 18.05 -10.39 18.99
N SER A 461 17.70 -11.59 19.45
CA SER A 461 17.17 -12.65 18.58
C SER A 461 15.79 -12.31 18.02
N CYS A 462 14.96 -11.59 18.77
CA CYS A 462 13.68 -11.10 18.26
C CYS A 462 13.91 -10.11 17.12
N ALA A 463 14.80 -9.13 17.32
CA ALA A 463 15.19 -8.17 16.28
C ALA A 463 15.80 -8.86 15.04
N ALA A 464 16.68 -9.85 15.26
CA ALA A 464 17.28 -10.64 14.19
C ALA A 464 16.25 -11.45 13.39
N LEU A 465 15.29 -12.09 14.08
CA LEU A 465 14.20 -12.85 13.44
C LEU A 465 13.34 -11.94 12.57
N LEU A 466 12.96 -10.78 13.09
CA LEU A 466 12.18 -9.78 12.37
C LEU A 466 12.93 -9.24 11.15
N SER A 467 14.26 -9.10 11.23
CA SER A 467 15.09 -8.59 10.14
C SER A 467 15.31 -9.58 8.99
N LEU A 468 15.02 -10.89 9.15
CA LEU A 468 15.24 -11.88 8.10
C LEU A 468 14.42 -11.62 6.82
N PRO A 469 13.09 -11.40 6.89
CA PRO A 469 12.30 -11.02 5.71
C PRO A 469 12.80 -9.74 5.03
N VAL A 470 13.25 -8.76 5.81
CA VAL A 470 13.81 -7.51 5.29
C VAL A 470 15.14 -7.75 4.56
N GLY A 471 16.03 -8.55 5.15
CA GLY A 471 17.28 -8.91 4.48
C GLY A 471 17.06 -9.73 3.22
N ALA A 472 16.04 -10.60 3.19
CA ALA A 472 15.62 -11.32 1.98
C ALA A 472 15.06 -10.37 0.90
N LEU A 473 14.27 -9.37 1.31
CA LEU A 473 13.78 -8.32 0.39
C LEU A 473 14.93 -7.52 -0.21
N VAL A 474 15.88 -7.09 0.61
CA VAL A 474 17.09 -6.37 0.19
C VAL A 474 17.95 -7.25 -0.73
N LEU A 475 18.07 -8.55 -0.45
CA LEU A 475 18.75 -9.48 -1.33
C LEU A 475 18.07 -9.51 -2.70
N LEU A 476 16.74 -9.66 -2.75
CA LEU A 476 15.97 -9.79 -4.00
C LEU A 476 15.93 -8.50 -4.82
N VAL A 477 15.66 -7.36 -4.19
CA VAL A 477 15.31 -6.11 -4.91
C VAL A 477 16.39 -5.03 -4.75
N GLY A 478 17.22 -5.11 -3.72
CA GLY A 478 18.20 -4.08 -3.38
C GLY A 478 17.58 -2.89 -2.65
N TRP A 479 18.39 -1.85 -2.43
CA TRP A 479 18.02 -0.64 -1.69
C TRP A 479 17.58 0.52 -2.59
N GLU A 480 17.89 0.47 -3.88
CA GLU A 480 17.81 1.64 -4.76
C GLU A 480 16.58 1.67 -5.67
N PHE A 481 15.78 0.58 -5.71
CA PHE A 481 14.57 0.43 -6.53
C PHE A 481 14.64 1.12 -7.91
N PRO A 482 15.70 0.95 -8.73
CA PRO A 482 15.89 1.82 -9.89
C PRO A 482 14.81 1.65 -10.98
N GLU A 483 14.25 0.43 -11.08
CA GLU A 483 13.40 0.03 -12.22
C GLU A 483 12.03 -0.50 -11.80
N ALA A 484 11.91 -1.11 -10.62
CA ALA A 484 10.65 -1.66 -10.16
C ALA A 484 10.54 -1.59 -8.65
N LEU A 485 9.34 -1.25 -8.18
CA LEU A 485 8.98 -1.40 -6.78
C LEU A 485 8.74 -2.89 -6.45
N PRO A 486 9.11 -3.33 -5.23
CA PRO A 486 8.63 -4.59 -4.72
C PRO A 486 7.10 -4.56 -4.57
N PRO A 487 6.44 -5.73 -4.54
CA PRO A 487 5.03 -5.82 -4.17
C PRO A 487 4.70 -5.00 -2.93
N ALA A 488 3.53 -4.36 -2.91
CA ALA A 488 3.20 -3.37 -1.89
C ALA A 488 3.34 -3.87 -0.45
N ALA A 489 2.87 -5.10 -0.24
CA ALA A 489 3.01 -5.79 1.03
C ALA A 489 4.46 -5.84 1.52
N LEU A 490 5.44 -6.07 0.65
CA LEU A 490 6.83 -6.25 1.09
C LEU A 490 7.46 -4.98 1.65
N TRP A 491 7.18 -3.81 1.06
CA TRP A 491 7.71 -2.56 1.64
C TRP A 491 6.91 -2.11 2.87
N VAL A 492 5.60 -2.39 2.94
CA VAL A 492 4.83 -2.22 4.20
C VAL A 492 5.45 -3.06 5.32
N TRP A 493 5.72 -4.34 5.04
CA TRP A 493 6.42 -5.24 5.96
C TRP A 493 7.81 -4.71 6.33
N PHE A 494 8.55 -4.13 5.39
CA PHE A 494 9.85 -3.52 5.64
C PHE A 494 9.76 -2.39 6.66
N PHE A 495 8.87 -1.42 6.48
CA PHE A 495 8.74 -0.29 7.40
C PHE A 495 8.23 -0.71 8.78
N LEU A 496 7.24 -1.61 8.84
CA LEU A 496 6.74 -2.16 10.09
C LEU A 496 7.83 -2.95 10.84
N THR A 497 8.66 -3.69 10.11
CA THR A 497 9.80 -4.40 10.70
C THR A 497 10.85 -3.44 11.23
N ALA A 498 11.20 -2.41 10.44
CA ALA A 498 12.17 -1.41 10.85
C ALA A 498 11.71 -0.66 12.10
N LEU A 499 10.43 -0.30 12.19
CA LEU A 499 9.81 0.27 13.38
C LEU A 499 9.96 -0.67 14.59
N GLN A 500 9.59 -1.94 14.44
CA GLN A 500 9.67 -2.93 15.51
C GLN A 500 11.11 -3.12 16.01
N VAL A 501 12.08 -3.29 15.10
CA VAL A 501 13.50 -3.44 15.44
C VAL A 501 14.04 -2.18 16.10
N MET A 502 13.64 -0.99 15.62
CA MET A 502 13.99 0.29 16.24
C MET A 502 13.54 0.36 17.69
N VAL A 503 12.26 0.08 17.96
CA VAL A 503 11.70 0.15 19.32
C VAL A 503 12.32 -0.90 20.22
N LEU A 504 12.44 -2.15 19.75
CA LEU A 504 13.08 -3.24 20.49
C LEU A 504 14.53 -2.93 20.86
N GLY A 505 15.31 -2.42 19.91
CA GLY A 505 16.70 -2.08 20.12
C GLY A 505 16.88 -0.91 21.09
N ALA A 506 16.06 0.14 20.96
CA ALA A 506 16.08 1.30 21.86
C ALA A 506 15.67 0.92 23.29
N LEU A 507 14.73 -0.01 23.44
CA LEU A 507 14.26 -0.50 24.75
C LEU A 507 15.13 -1.60 25.37
N GLY A 508 16.26 -1.96 24.76
CA GLY A 508 17.14 -3.04 25.25
C GLY A 508 17.47 -2.99 26.76
N PRO A 509 17.88 -1.84 27.33
CA PRO A 509 18.13 -1.71 28.77
C PRO A 509 16.88 -1.96 29.64
N VAL A 510 15.72 -1.42 29.21
CA VAL A 510 14.44 -1.60 29.91
C VAL A 510 14.01 -3.06 29.86
N TRP A 511 14.15 -3.70 28.70
CA TRP A 511 13.89 -5.13 28.51
C TRP A 511 14.71 -5.99 29.48
N ALA A 512 16.01 -5.71 29.62
CA ALA A 512 16.88 -6.43 30.54
C ALA A 512 16.42 -6.28 32.00
N ALA A 513 16.05 -5.06 32.42
CA ALA A 513 15.54 -4.80 33.76
C ALA A 513 14.24 -5.57 34.03
N VAL A 514 13.27 -5.47 33.12
CA VAL A 514 11.98 -6.18 33.22
C VAL A 514 12.19 -7.69 33.30
N THR A 515 13.07 -8.24 32.46
CA THR A 515 13.41 -9.68 32.47
C THR A 515 13.97 -10.12 33.83
N VAL A 516 14.85 -9.31 34.44
CA VAL A 516 15.42 -9.59 35.78
C VAL A 516 14.35 -9.49 36.87
N HIS A 517 13.50 -8.48 36.83
CA HIS A 517 12.43 -8.29 37.81
C HIS A 517 11.40 -9.43 37.75
N ALA A 518 10.95 -9.80 36.54
CA ALA A 518 10.06 -10.92 36.32
C ALA A 518 10.67 -12.23 36.83
N ALA A 519 11.95 -12.51 36.53
CA ALA A 519 12.60 -13.72 37.00
C ALA A 519 12.81 -13.75 38.52
N ARG A 520 13.05 -12.61 39.16
CA ARG A 520 13.11 -12.51 40.63
C ARG A 520 11.74 -12.74 41.24
N TYR A 521 10.71 -12.11 40.71
CA TYR A 521 9.33 -12.29 41.15
C TYR A 521 8.90 -13.75 41.03
N ALA A 522 9.12 -14.36 39.87
CA ALA A 522 8.82 -15.75 39.59
C ALA A 522 9.52 -16.69 40.59
N ARG A 523 10.82 -16.52 40.85
CA ARG A 523 11.52 -17.37 41.83
C ARG A 523 11.03 -17.22 43.27
N ASN A 524 10.59 -16.02 43.66
CA ASN A 524 10.15 -15.76 45.02
C ASN A 524 8.70 -16.20 45.27
N ARG A 525 7.92 -16.45 44.20
CA ARG A 525 6.48 -16.71 44.27
C ARG A 525 6.04 -17.98 43.54
N TRP A 526 6.90 -18.57 42.71
CA TRP A 526 6.57 -19.67 41.80
C TRP A 526 7.69 -20.75 41.72
N PRO A 527 7.37 -22.05 41.88
CA PRO A 527 6.05 -22.60 42.18
C PRO A 527 5.50 -22.01 43.48
N LEU A 528 4.16 -21.83 43.54
CA LEU A 528 3.50 -21.66 44.84
C LEU A 528 4.15 -22.70 45.74
N PRO A 529 4.65 -22.34 46.95
CA PRO A 529 5.24 -23.33 47.82
C PRO A 529 4.23 -24.46 47.91
N GLU A 530 4.54 -25.59 47.27
CA GLU A 530 3.72 -26.77 47.43
C GLU A 530 3.71 -26.97 48.93
N VAL A 531 2.52 -26.96 49.51
CA VAL A 531 2.31 -27.39 50.87
C VAL A 531 2.73 -28.86 50.87
N GLY A 532 4.03 -29.13 50.97
CA GLY A 532 4.57 -30.41 50.53
C GLY A 532 6.05 -30.48 50.17
N ASP A 533 6.75 -29.39 49.79
CA ASP A 533 8.18 -29.49 49.42
C ASP A 533 9.00 -30.05 50.60
N PRO A 534 9.49 -31.31 50.51
CA PRO A 534 10.02 -32.04 51.65
C PRO A 534 11.33 -31.44 52.16
N GLU A 535 12.11 -30.74 51.33
CA GLU A 535 13.35 -30.09 51.77
C GLU A 535 13.07 -28.82 52.59
N VAL A 536 12.12 -28.00 52.14
CA VAL A 536 11.71 -26.78 52.87
C VAL A 536 10.96 -27.16 54.16
N ASN A 537 10.14 -28.20 54.12
CA ASN A 537 9.52 -28.77 55.31
C ASN A 537 10.55 -29.42 56.23
N ALA A 538 11.56 -30.13 55.72
CA ALA A 538 12.62 -30.72 56.55
C ALA A 538 13.40 -29.63 57.29
N ASP A 539 13.79 -28.56 56.61
CA ASP A 539 14.55 -27.48 57.24
C ASP A 539 13.70 -26.71 58.27
N ARG A 540 12.40 -26.48 57.98
CA ARG A 540 11.45 -25.94 58.97
C ARG A 540 11.24 -26.88 60.16
N VAL A 541 11.14 -28.19 59.94
CA VAL A 541 10.98 -29.19 61.00
C VAL A 541 12.24 -29.28 61.86
N VAL A 542 13.43 -29.21 61.26
CA VAL A 542 14.71 -29.15 61.98
C VAL A 542 14.78 -27.88 62.83
N ARG A 543 14.42 -26.71 62.28
CA ARG A 543 14.38 -25.43 63.02
C ARG A 543 13.37 -25.45 64.17
N LEU A 544 12.18 -26.01 63.95
CA LEU A 544 11.14 -26.16 64.99
C LEU A 544 11.56 -27.16 66.07
N ARG A 545 12.24 -28.25 65.72
CA ARG A 545 12.82 -29.20 66.69
C ARG A 545 13.92 -28.54 67.53
N ALA A 546 14.79 -27.75 66.93
CA ALA A 546 15.82 -27.00 67.64
C ALA A 546 15.20 -26.00 68.64
N LEU A 547 14.18 -25.24 68.23
CA LEU A 547 13.46 -24.31 69.11
C LEU A 547 12.72 -25.02 70.26
N ARG A 548 12.13 -26.19 70.02
CA ARG A 548 11.50 -26.99 71.09
C ARG A 548 12.53 -27.49 72.10
N ARG A 549 13.71 -27.94 71.65
CA ARG A 549 14.80 -28.34 72.56
C ARG A 549 15.31 -27.16 73.39
N ALA A 550 15.48 -25.99 72.78
CA ALA A 550 15.90 -24.78 73.49
C ALA A 550 14.88 -24.34 74.56
N ARG A 551 13.57 -24.48 74.31
CA ARG A 551 12.52 -24.19 75.31
C ARG A 551 12.49 -25.21 76.45
N LYS A 552 12.79 -26.49 76.18
CA LYS A 552 12.80 -27.55 77.20
C LYS A 552 13.96 -27.40 78.19
N HIS A 553 15.04 -26.71 77.81
CA HIS A 553 16.17 -26.40 78.71
C HIS A 553 16.01 -25.08 79.48
N ARG A 554 14.94 -24.30 79.22
CA ARG A 554 14.65 -23.05 79.94
C ARG A 554 13.50 -23.17 80.96
N ARG A 555 12.93 -24.37 81.10
CA ARG A 555 12.06 -24.77 82.21
C ARG A 555 12.81 -25.82 83.01
#